data_AF-A2A5D4-F1
#
_entry.id   AF-A2A5D4-F1
#
_cell.length_a   1.000
_cell.length_b   1.000
_cell.length_c   1.000
_cell.angle_alpha   90.00
_cell.angle_beta   90.00
_cell.angle_gamma   90.00
#
_symmetry.space_group_name_H-M   'P 1'
#
loop_
_entity.id
_entity.type
_entity.pdbx_description
1 polymer ?
#
loop_
_entity_poly.entity_id
_entity_poly.type
_entity_poly.pdbx_seq_one_letter_code
_entity_poly.pdbx_strand_id
1 'polypeptide(L)' 'MAGWIQAQQLQGDALRQMQVLYGQHFPIEVRHYLAQWIESQPWDAIDLDNP' A
#
# COMPACT_ATOMS: atom_id res chain seq x y z
N MET A 1 7.88 11.95 -2.25
CA MET A 1 7.59 11.55 -0.85
C MET A 1 6.71 10.33 -0.92
N ALA A 2 7.08 9.25 -0.25
CA ALA A 2 6.32 8.02 -0.35
C ALA A 2 4.97 8.18 0.35
N GLY A 3 3.86 7.89 -0.34
CA GLY A 3 2.50 7.96 0.21
C GLY A 3 2.34 7.06 1.46
N TRP A 4 3.15 6.00 1.55
CA TRP A 4 3.27 5.17 2.74
C TRP A 4 3.65 5.92 4.02
N ILE A 5 4.60 6.87 3.95
CA ILE A 5 5.07 7.62 5.13
C ILE A 5 3.93 8.50 5.69
N GLN A 6 3.11 9.06 4.80
CA GLN A 6 1.93 9.83 5.21
C GLN A 6 0.86 8.92 5.82
N ALA A 7 0.68 7.71 5.27
CA ALA A 7 -0.24 6.72 5.83
C ALA A 7 0.19 6.25 7.25
N GLN A 8 1.49 6.21 7.55
CA GLN A 8 1.97 5.90 8.90
C GLN A 8 1.66 6.99 9.94
N GLN A 9 1.37 8.23 9.49
CA GLN A 9 0.96 9.32 10.39
C GLN A 9 -0.54 9.28 10.72
N LEU A 10 -1.30 8.36 10.13
CA LEU A 10 -2.72 8.17 10.45
C LEU A 10 -2.87 7.73 11.91
N GLN A 11 -3.95 8.21 12.54
CA GLN A 11 -4.27 7.91 13.93
C GLN A 11 -5.73 7.45 14.05
N GLY A 12 -6.05 6.80 15.17
CA GLY A 12 -7.42 6.41 15.50
C GLY A 12 -8.04 5.44 14.49
N ASP A 13 -9.25 5.75 14.03
CA ASP A 13 -10.01 4.88 13.13
C ASP A 13 -9.39 4.73 11.74
N ALA A 14 -8.74 5.77 11.24
CA ALA A 14 -8.08 5.73 9.93
C ALA A 14 -6.92 4.73 9.89
N LEU A 15 -6.13 4.66 10.97
CA LEU A 15 -5.06 3.66 11.10
C LEU A 15 -5.62 2.23 11.20
N ARG A 16 -6.72 2.04 11.94
CA ARG A 16 -7.37 0.73 12.04
C ARG A 16 -7.92 0.27 10.71
N GLN A 17 -8.61 1.14 9.98
CA GLN A 17 -9.10 0.84 8.63
C GLN A 17 -7.97 0.45 7.70
N MET A 18 -6.87 1.19 7.74
CA MET A 18 -5.67 0.87 6.97
C MET A 18 -5.10 -0.52 7.32
N GLN A 19 -4.99 -0.87 8.60
CA GLN A 19 -4.48 -2.17 9.04
C GLN A 19 -5.37 -3.34 8.57
N VAL A 20 -6.69 -3.14 8.52
CA VAL A 20 -7.64 -4.16 8.02
C VAL A 20 -7.44 -4.48 6.53
N LEU A 21 -6.87 -3.55 5.75
CA LEU A 21 -6.55 -3.80 4.33
C LEU A 21 -5.40 -4.80 4.15
N TYR A 22 -4.48 -4.89 5.12
CA TYR A 22 -3.34 -5.79 5.09
C TYR A 22 -3.70 -7.11 5.78
N GLY A 23 -4.52 -7.92 5.10
CA GLY A 23 -4.85 -9.28 5.52
C GLY A 23 -3.73 -10.30 5.20
N GLN A 24 -4.07 -11.59 5.24
CA GLN A 24 -3.10 -12.69 5.07
C GLN A 24 -2.43 -12.73 3.67
N HIS A 25 -3.05 -12.13 2.66
CA HIS A 25 -2.56 -12.14 1.28
C HIS A 25 -1.49 -11.08 0.98
N PHE A 26 -1.42 -10.01 1.78
CA PHE A 26 -0.46 -8.94 1.57
C PHE A 26 0.01 -8.36 2.91
N PRO A 27 1.14 -8.87 3.45
CA PRO A 27 1.65 -8.44 4.75
C PRO A 27 2.06 -6.97 4.75
N ILE A 28 1.77 -6.29 5.86
CA ILE A 28 2.09 -4.86 6.02
C ILE A 28 3.61 -4.61 5.98
N GLU A 29 4.41 -5.60 6.35
CA GLU A 29 5.87 -5.58 6.29
C GLU A 29 6.36 -5.47 4.84
N VAL A 30 5.74 -6.22 3.91
CA VAL A 30 6.07 -6.16 2.48
C VAL A 30 5.76 -4.77 1.95
N ARG A 31 4.59 -4.21 2.30
CA ARG A 31 4.24 -2.83 1.94
C ARG A 31 5.22 -1.80 2.51
N HIS A 32 5.70 -2.01 3.73
CA HIS A 32 6.63 -1.10 4.41
C HIS A 32 8.03 -1.13 3.77
N TYR A 33 8.62 -2.31 3.62
CA TYR A 33 9.99 -2.45 3.09
C TYR A 33 10.07 -2.12 1.60
N LEU A 34 9.03 -2.46 0.83
CA LEU A 34 8.99 -2.20 -0.61
C LEU A 34 8.24 -0.90 -0.95
N ALA A 35 7.99 -0.02 0.03
CA ALA A 35 7.10 1.13 -0.17
C ALA A 35 7.49 1.98 -1.38
N GLN A 36 8.77 2.30 -1.52
CA GLN A 36 9.27 3.09 -2.64
C GLN A 36 9.15 2.35 -3.98
N TRP A 37 9.43 1.05 -4.01
CA TRP A 37 9.35 0.24 -5.23
C TRP A 37 7.90 0.07 -5.68
N ILE A 38 7.00 -0.25 -4.75
CA ILE A 38 5.56 -0.37 -5.04
C ILE A 38 5.04 0.95 -5.62
N GLU A 39 5.39 2.08 -5.02
CA GLU A 39 4.90 3.38 -5.46
C GLU A 39 5.53 3.87 -6.77
N SER A 40 6.63 3.28 -7.21
CA SER A 40 7.26 3.59 -8.51
C SER A 40 6.71 2.77 -9.67
N GLN A 41 5.83 1.80 -9.43
CA GLN A 41 5.28 0.98 -10.51
C GLN A 41 4.20 1.75 -11.28
N PRO A 42 4.12 1.57 -12.61
CA PRO A 42 3.10 2.21 -13.43
C PRO A 42 1.77 1.46 -13.33
N TRP A 43 1.15 1.45 -12.15
CA TRP A 43 -0.10 0.71 -11.90
C TRP A 43 -1.22 1.09 -12.87
N ASP A 44 -1.29 2.36 -13.29
CA ASP A 44 -2.27 2.87 -14.25
C ASP A 44 -2.08 2.33 -15.69
N ALA A 45 -0.90 1.81 -16.00
CA ALA A 45 -0.58 1.22 -17.30
C ALA A 45 -0.85 -0.29 -17.36
N ILE A 46 -1.30 -0.89 -16.24
CA ILE A 46 -1.69 -2.29 -16.22
C ILE A 46 -3.06 -2.41 -16.87
N ASP A 47 -3.07 -3.00 -18.06
CA ASP A 47 -4.31 -3.39 -18.73
C ASP A 47 -4.85 -4.67 -18.08
N LEU A 48 -5.89 -4.51 -17.26
CA LEU A 48 -6.54 -5.61 -16.55
C LEU A 48 -7.37 -6.50 -17.48
N ASP A 49 -7.70 -6.02 -18.68
CA ASP A 49 -8.51 -6.73 -19.66
C ASP A 49 -7.65 -7.48 -20.70
N ASN A 50 -6.32 -7.39 -20.62
CA ASN A 50 -5.38 -8.09 -21.48
C ASN A 50 -4.66 -9.22 -20.71
N PRO A 51 -5.13 -10.48 -20.87
CA PRO A 51 -4.68 -11.64 -20.08
C PRO A 51 -3.26 -12.13 -20.39
#